data_AF-A0A665U5W4-F1
#
_entry.id   AF-A0A665U5W4-F1
#
_cell.length_a   1.000
_cell.length_b   1.000
_cell.length_c   1.000
_cell.angle_alpha   90.00
_cell.angle_beta   90.00
_cell.angle_gamma   90.00
#
_symmetry.space_group_name_H-M   'P 1'
#
loop_
_entity.id
_entity.type
_entity.pdbx_description
1 polymer ?
#
loop_
_entity_poly.entity_id
_entity_poly.type
_entity_poly.pdbx_seq_one_letter_code
_entity_poly.pdbx_strand_id
1 'polypeptide(L)'
;GCHEHISSHRSGFTFDHPVSRTTAKEMCLLAVWLVLSVRTAAAKADSGPDSSYVAAVYEHTLILNPDPQVRLSRTAALRHVHQNLDIYDQQAARAAQQGAQILVFPEDGLQGFNFSRSSISGYLETIPDPEDESWNPCTEPQRHNNTEVHGHFFRCYIDIDLASSPVLTSCSKSPQSLCWRR
;
A
#
# COMPACT_ATOMS: atom_id res chain seq x y z
N GLY A 1 20.81 -16.37 9.92
CA GLY A 1 22.19 -15.97 9.59
C GLY A 1 22.77 -17.01 8.68
N CYS A 2 23.01 -16.65 7.42
CA CYS A 2 23.84 -17.42 6.50
C CYS A 2 24.82 -16.41 5.90
N HIS A 3 26.09 -16.56 6.25
CA HIS A 3 27.21 -15.77 5.78
C HIS A 3 27.94 -16.65 4.76
N GLU A 4 28.14 -16.19 3.53
CA GLU A 4 29.05 -16.84 2.59
C GLU A 4 30.20 -15.88 2.26
N HIS A 5 31.39 -16.29 2.70
CA HIS A 5 32.68 -15.69 2.39
C HIS A 5 33.24 -16.45 1.18
N ILE A 6 33.53 -15.75 0.08
CA ILE A 6 34.30 -16.30 -1.03
C ILE A 6 35.67 -15.63 -1.04
N SER A 7 36.69 -16.44 -0.75
CA SER A 7 38.10 -16.10 -0.91
C SER A 7 38.57 -16.62 -2.27
N SER A 8 39.30 -15.79 -3.03
CA SER A 8 39.87 -16.17 -4.32
C SER A 8 41.39 -15.99 -4.29
N HIS A 9 42.10 -17.10 -4.43
CA HIS A 9 43.55 -17.17 -4.58
C HIS A 9 43.93 -16.88 -6.03
N ARG A 10 44.87 -15.95 -6.26
CA ARG A 10 45.40 -15.65 -7.60
C ARG A 10 46.84 -16.14 -7.72
N SER A 11 47.08 -17.03 -8.67
CA SER A 11 48.43 -17.44 -9.12
C SER A 11 49.10 -16.28 -9.85
N GLY A 12 50.36 -16.00 -9.48
CA GLY A 12 51.18 -14.95 -10.08
C GLY A 12 51.76 -15.34 -11.43
N PHE A 13 52.00 -14.33 -12.27
CA PHE A 13 52.99 -14.32 -13.33
C PHE A 13 53.47 -12.87 -13.50
N THR A 14 54.79 -12.67 -13.43
CA THR A 14 55.49 -11.40 -13.63
C THR A 14 55.92 -11.28 -15.09
N PHE A 15 55.76 -10.09 -15.67
CA PHE A 15 56.49 -9.70 -16.88
C PHE A 15 56.89 -8.22 -16.78
N ASP A 16 58.20 -8.00 -16.66
CA ASP A 16 58.84 -6.69 -16.61
C ASP A 16 58.90 -6.07 -18.00
N HIS A 17 58.38 -4.85 -18.16
CA HIS A 17 58.75 -3.91 -19.23
C HIS A 17 58.92 -2.49 -18.66
N PRO A 18 59.85 -1.70 -19.23
CA PRO A 18 60.39 -0.49 -18.61
C PRO A 18 59.40 0.68 -18.66
N VAL A 19 59.18 1.27 -17.49
CA VAL A 19 58.33 2.46 -17.29
C VAL A 19 59.07 3.71 -17.79
N SER A 20 58.51 4.36 -18.81
CA SER A 20 58.85 5.75 -19.16
C SER A 20 58.50 6.67 -18.00
N ARG A 21 59.46 7.50 -17.54
CA ARG A 21 59.30 8.40 -16.40
C ARG A 21 58.32 9.53 -16.74
N THR A 22 57.06 9.36 -16.39
CA THR A 22 56.12 10.48 -16.21
C THR A 22 56.38 11.13 -14.85
N THR A 23 56.53 12.45 -14.82
CA THR A 23 56.79 13.20 -13.59
C THR A 23 55.58 13.14 -12.64
N ALA A 24 55.81 13.31 -11.33
CA ALA A 24 54.76 13.22 -10.30
C ALA A 24 53.56 14.16 -10.54
N LYS A 25 53.74 15.25 -11.29
CA LYS A 25 52.67 16.18 -11.69
C LYS A 25 51.72 15.56 -12.73
N GLU A 26 52.28 14.85 -13.71
CA GLU A 26 51.52 14.11 -14.73
C GLU A 26 50.75 12.94 -14.11
N MET A 27 51.36 12.23 -13.16
CA MET A 27 50.71 11.15 -12.40
C MET A 27 49.56 11.66 -11.52
N CYS A 28 49.71 12.83 -10.92
CA CYS A 28 48.65 13.43 -10.09
C CYS A 28 47.47 13.90 -10.95
N LEU A 29 47.74 14.48 -12.13
CA LEU A 29 46.70 14.86 -13.09
C LEU A 29 45.96 13.64 -13.64
N LEU A 30 46.67 12.57 -13.98
CA LEU A 30 46.07 11.30 -14.41
C LEU A 30 45.23 10.65 -13.29
N ALA A 31 45.71 10.68 -12.04
CA ALA A 31 44.95 10.14 -10.90
C ALA A 31 43.69 10.97 -10.61
N VAL A 32 43.76 12.30 -10.70
CA VAL A 32 42.58 13.18 -10.56
C VAL A 32 41.61 12.95 -11.72
N TRP A 33 42.09 12.78 -12.96
CA TRP A 33 41.25 12.41 -14.11
C TRP A 33 40.61 11.03 -13.97
N LEU A 34 41.34 10.04 -13.42
CA LEU A 34 40.81 8.69 -13.18
C LEU A 34 39.76 8.70 -12.06
N VAL A 35 39.97 9.49 -11.01
CA VAL A 35 39.00 9.64 -9.91
C VAL A 35 37.79 10.46 -10.36
N LEU A 36 37.97 11.45 -11.24
CA LEU A 36 36.88 12.24 -11.82
C LEU A 36 36.07 11.42 -12.84
N SER A 37 36.71 10.56 -13.64
CA SER A 37 36.03 9.70 -14.61
C SER A 37 35.26 8.54 -13.95
N VAL A 38 35.76 8.00 -12.84
CA VAL A 38 35.03 7.01 -12.02
C VAL A 38 33.80 7.64 -11.34
N ARG A 39 33.82 8.94 -11.02
CA ARG A 39 32.66 9.65 -10.44
C ARG A 39 31.56 9.95 -11.46
N THR A 40 31.85 9.91 -12.76
CA THR A 40 30.90 10.26 -13.83
C THR A 40 30.27 9.07 -14.55
N ALA A 41 30.47 7.85 -14.05
CA ALA A 41 29.82 6.64 -14.57
C ALA A 41 28.82 6.03 -13.58
N ALA A 42 28.12 6.88 -12.81
CA ALA A 42 26.72 6.59 -12.51
C ALA A 42 25.91 7.23 -13.62
N ALA A 43 25.99 6.67 -14.83
CA ALA A 43 24.92 6.88 -15.78
C ALA A 43 23.66 6.41 -15.04
N LYS A 44 22.80 7.35 -14.67
CA LYS A 44 21.39 7.04 -14.46
C LYS A 44 21.01 6.30 -15.73
N ALA A 45 20.83 4.99 -15.62
CA ALA A 45 19.99 4.29 -16.56
C ALA A 45 18.67 5.05 -16.44
N ASP A 46 18.41 5.89 -17.44
CA ASP A 46 17.09 6.44 -17.66
C ASP A 46 16.26 5.24 -18.10
N SER A 47 15.82 4.45 -17.12
CA SER A 47 14.69 3.58 -17.32
C SER A 47 13.54 4.54 -17.62
N GLY A 48 13.06 4.52 -18.87
CA GLY A 48 11.72 5.03 -19.16
C GLY A 48 10.74 4.47 -18.12
N PRO A 49 9.62 5.17 -17.84
CA PRO A 49 8.82 4.98 -16.62
C PRO A 49 8.78 3.51 -16.24
N ASP A 50 9.41 3.15 -15.11
CA ASP A 50 9.42 1.79 -14.58
C ASP A 50 7.95 1.35 -14.51
N SER A 51 7.48 0.61 -15.52
CA SER A 51 6.05 0.31 -15.68
C SER A 51 5.60 -0.83 -14.76
N SER A 52 6.46 -1.22 -13.83
CA SER A 52 6.20 -2.23 -12.81
C SER A 52 5.87 -1.55 -11.49
N TYR A 53 4.86 -2.06 -10.82
CA TYR A 53 4.53 -1.69 -9.45
C TYR A 53 4.63 -2.92 -8.55
N VAL A 54 4.84 -2.68 -7.26
CA VAL A 54 4.82 -3.66 -6.18
C VAL A 54 3.42 -3.65 -5.58
N ALA A 55 2.77 -4.80 -5.63
CA ALA A 55 1.48 -5.05 -4.99
C ALA A 55 1.67 -5.83 -3.69
N ALA A 56 0.80 -5.60 -2.72
CA ALA A 56 0.66 -6.39 -1.52
C ALA A 56 -0.75 -6.99 -1.44
N VAL A 57 -0.85 -8.19 -0.86
CA VAL A 57 -2.12 -8.84 -0.55
C VAL A 57 -2.03 -9.29 0.89
N TYR A 58 -3.06 -8.99 1.68
CA TYR A 58 -3.12 -9.38 3.08
C TYR A 58 -4.21 -10.44 3.29
N GLU A 59 -3.84 -11.58 3.86
CA GLU A 59 -4.80 -12.58 4.32
C GLU A 59 -5.24 -12.25 5.74
N HIS A 60 -6.51 -11.88 5.91
CA HIS A 60 -7.01 -11.40 7.19
C HIS A 60 -7.59 -12.51 8.06
N THR A 61 -7.14 -12.57 9.32
CA THR A 61 -7.81 -13.38 10.35
C THR A 61 -8.97 -12.58 10.93
N LEU A 62 -10.15 -12.84 10.39
CA LEU A 62 -11.33 -12.02 10.63
C LEU A 62 -11.86 -12.12 12.06
N ILE A 63 -12.06 -10.97 12.71
CA ILE A 63 -12.84 -10.88 13.95
C ILE A 63 -14.31 -10.86 13.55
N LEU A 64 -15.03 -11.94 13.88
CA LEU A 64 -16.42 -12.15 13.51
C LEU A 64 -17.40 -11.68 14.60
N ASN A 65 -18.57 -11.22 14.16
CA ASN A 65 -19.73 -11.11 15.02
C ASN A 65 -20.21 -12.54 15.32
N PRO A 66 -20.28 -12.98 16.60
CA PRO A 66 -20.72 -14.33 16.95
C PRO A 66 -22.16 -14.61 16.51
N ASP A 67 -23.00 -13.58 16.41
CA ASP A 67 -24.43 -13.70 16.10
C ASP A 67 -24.82 -12.82 14.89
N PRO A 68 -24.39 -13.16 13.65
CA PRO A 68 -24.60 -12.30 12.47
C PRO A 68 -26.08 -12.23 12.02
N GLN A 69 -26.95 -13.10 12.55
CA GLN A 69 -28.39 -13.06 12.32
C GLN A 69 -29.11 -12.05 13.23
N VAL A 70 -28.47 -11.56 14.30
CA VAL A 70 -29.03 -10.57 15.21
C VAL A 70 -28.64 -9.17 14.75
N ARG A 71 -29.63 -8.29 14.60
CA ARG A 71 -29.37 -6.90 14.23
C ARG A 71 -28.69 -6.17 15.38
N LEU A 72 -27.48 -5.67 15.14
CA LEU A 72 -26.80 -4.76 16.05
C LEU A 72 -27.29 -3.32 15.89
N SER A 73 -27.15 -2.52 16.94
CA SER A 73 -27.22 -1.07 16.83
C SER A 73 -26.05 -0.55 15.99
N ARG A 74 -26.22 0.64 15.38
CA ARG A 74 -25.16 1.27 14.56
C ARG A 74 -23.85 1.40 15.33
N THR A 75 -23.90 1.89 16.57
CA THR A 75 -22.71 2.02 17.43
C THR A 75 -22.02 0.69 17.73
N ALA A 76 -22.79 -0.39 17.92
CA ALA A 76 -22.22 -1.71 18.15
C ALA A 76 -21.59 -2.29 16.88
N ALA A 77 -22.23 -2.10 15.72
CA ALA A 77 -21.67 -2.50 14.42
C ALA A 77 -20.37 -1.75 14.10
N LEU A 78 -20.32 -0.43 14.35
CA LEU A 78 -19.11 0.38 14.19
C LEU A 78 -17.97 -0.11 15.08
N ARG A 79 -18.25 -0.38 16.35
CA ARG A 79 -17.25 -0.92 17.28
C ARG A 79 -16.66 -2.23 16.77
N HIS A 80 -17.49 -3.11 16.22
CA HIS A 80 -17.03 -4.36 15.63
C HIS A 80 -16.16 -4.13 14.39
N VAL A 81 -16.60 -3.32 13.44
CA VAL A 81 -15.84 -3.02 12.21
C VAL A 81 -14.49 -2.36 12.53
N HIS A 82 -14.45 -1.45 13.50
CA HIS A 82 -13.22 -0.79 13.91
C HIS A 82 -12.13 -1.76 14.39
N GLN A 83 -12.51 -2.88 15.02
CA GLN A 83 -11.53 -3.91 15.43
C GLN A 83 -10.79 -4.52 14.24
N ASN A 84 -11.48 -4.73 13.12
CA ASN A 84 -10.87 -5.21 11.89
C ASN A 84 -10.10 -4.09 11.17
N LEU A 85 -10.60 -2.86 11.17
CA LEU A 85 -9.91 -1.70 10.59
C LEU A 85 -8.58 -1.40 11.30
N ASP A 86 -8.52 -1.51 12.62
CA ASP A 86 -7.28 -1.31 13.40
C ASP A 86 -6.18 -2.29 12.98
N ILE A 87 -6.56 -3.49 12.51
CA ILE A 87 -5.62 -4.47 11.95
C ILE A 87 -5.20 -4.03 10.54
N TYR A 88 -6.15 -3.60 9.70
CA TYR A 88 -5.87 -3.12 8.34
C TYR A 88 -4.94 -1.92 8.32
N ASP A 89 -5.08 -0.98 9.26
CA ASP A 89 -4.16 0.15 9.43
C ASP A 89 -2.71 -0.32 9.60
N GLN A 90 -2.51 -1.36 10.42
CA GLN A 90 -1.18 -1.92 10.68
C GLN A 90 -0.62 -2.60 9.44
N GLN A 91 -1.45 -3.27 8.64
CA GLN A 91 -1.00 -3.92 7.41
C GLN A 91 -0.72 -2.91 6.31
N ALA A 92 -1.54 -1.86 6.18
CA ALA A 92 -1.29 -0.75 5.27
C ALA A 92 0.05 -0.08 5.58
N ALA A 93 0.33 0.21 6.85
CA ALA A 93 1.61 0.76 7.26
C ALA A 93 2.80 -0.17 6.92
N ARG A 94 2.65 -1.49 7.11
CA ARG A 94 3.70 -2.47 6.77
C ARG A 94 3.91 -2.59 5.26
N ALA A 95 2.83 -2.62 4.48
CA ALA A 95 2.90 -2.66 3.02
C ALA A 95 3.60 -1.41 2.47
N ALA A 96 3.28 -0.23 3.03
CA ALA A 96 3.91 1.03 2.64
C ALA A 96 5.40 1.04 2.96
N GLN A 97 5.80 0.52 4.13
CA GLN A 97 7.21 0.35 4.50
C GLN A 97 7.98 -0.60 3.56
N GLN A 98 7.30 -1.55 2.92
CA GLN A 98 7.88 -2.46 1.94
C GLN A 98 7.86 -1.89 0.51
N GLY A 99 7.37 -0.66 0.34
CA GLY A 99 7.27 0.00 -0.96
C GLY A 99 6.20 -0.62 -1.84
N ALA A 100 5.10 -1.12 -1.28
CA ALA A 100 3.91 -1.47 -2.05
C ALA A 100 3.16 -0.20 -2.48
N GLN A 101 2.66 -0.17 -3.72
CA GLN A 101 1.82 0.91 -4.26
C GLN A 101 0.32 0.58 -4.14
N ILE A 102 -0.02 -0.70 -4.01
CA ILE A 102 -1.41 -1.18 -3.87
C ILE A 102 -1.45 -2.30 -2.84
N LEU A 103 -2.46 -2.27 -1.97
CA LEU A 103 -2.75 -3.31 -0.97
C LEU A 103 -4.19 -3.74 -1.13
N VAL A 104 -4.38 -5.03 -1.36
CA VAL A 104 -5.70 -5.62 -1.48
C VAL A 104 -6.06 -6.36 -0.19
N PHE A 105 -7.28 -6.14 0.27
CA PHE A 105 -7.88 -6.80 1.42
C PHE A 105 -8.95 -7.82 0.97
N PRO A 106 -9.23 -8.85 1.78
CA PRO A 106 -10.25 -9.84 1.45
C PRO A 106 -11.66 -9.27 1.46
N GLU A 107 -12.51 -9.85 0.62
CA GLU A 107 -13.96 -9.62 0.62
C GLU A 107 -14.54 -9.89 2.02
N ASP A 108 -15.53 -9.09 2.42
CA ASP A 108 -16.18 -9.17 3.74
C ASP A 108 -15.22 -9.04 4.94
N GLY A 109 -13.99 -8.57 4.73
CA GLY A 109 -12.95 -8.51 5.76
C GLY A 109 -13.14 -7.48 6.88
N LEU A 110 -14.26 -6.74 6.88
CA LEU A 110 -14.60 -5.77 7.93
C LEU A 110 -15.76 -6.25 8.80
N GLN A 111 -16.89 -6.58 8.19
CA GLN A 111 -18.11 -7.02 8.87
C GLN A 111 -18.25 -8.54 9.01
N GLY A 112 -17.59 -9.32 8.15
CA GLY A 112 -17.83 -10.75 8.00
C GLY A 112 -19.02 -11.10 7.13
N PHE A 113 -19.47 -12.34 7.24
CA PHE A 113 -20.46 -12.93 6.35
C PHE A 113 -21.65 -13.50 7.15
N ASN A 114 -22.61 -14.10 6.44
CA ASN A 114 -23.79 -14.75 7.02
C ASN A 114 -24.78 -13.80 7.72
N PHE A 115 -25.01 -12.62 7.12
CA PHE A 115 -26.06 -11.70 7.56
C PHE A 115 -27.37 -11.90 6.78
N SER A 116 -28.48 -11.55 7.41
CA SER A 116 -29.75 -11.28 6.73
C SER A 116 -29.81 -9.83 6.24
N ARG A 117 -30.76 -9.51 5.36
CA ARG A 117 -30.99 -8.11 4.92
C ARG A 117 -31.24 -7.15 6.08
N SER A 118 -31.92 -7.61 7.14
CA SER A 118 -32.20 -6.78 8.30
C SER A 118 -31.02 -6.69 9.26
N SER A 119 -30.28 -7.78 9.48
CA SER A 119 -29.16 -7.81 10.42
C SER A 119 -27.92 -7.09 9.90
N ILE A 120 -27.67 -7.07 8.59
CA ILE A 120 -26.53 -6.32 8.00
C ILE A 120 -26.72 -4.80 8.08
N SER A 121 -27.94 -4.30 8.22
CA SER A 121 -28.26 -2.87 8.11
C SER A 121 -27.48 -1.94 9.05
N GLY A 122 -27.01 -2.43 10.19
CA GLY A 122 -26.19 -1.63 11.12
C GLY A 122 -24.77 -1.34 10.60
N TYR A 123 -24.28 -2.14 9.66
CA TYR A 123 -22.92 -2.08 9.11
C TYR A 123 -22.80 -1.20 7.87
N LEU A 124 -23.93 -0.91 7.20
CA LEU A 124 -23.92 -0.30 5.88
C LEU A 124 -23.73 1.22 5.93
N GLU A 125 -23.02 1.75 4.94
CA GLU A 125 -22.84 3.18 4.69
C GLU A 125 -23.13 3.49 3.23
N THR A 126 -23.58 4.72 2.95
CA THR A 126 -23.75 5.18 1.58
C THR A 126 -22.41 5.70 1.06
N ILE A 127 -21.96 5.16 -0.07
CA ILE A 127 -20.77 5.63 -0.77
C ILE A 127 -21.25 6.45 -1.97
N PRO A 128 -20.85 7.74 -2.09
CA PRO A 128 -21.20 8.53 -3.27
C PRO A 128 -20.51 7.99 -4.52
N ASP A 129 -21.09 8.27 -5.68
CA ASP A 129 -20.50 7.91 -6.96
C ASP A 129 -19.27 8.80 -7.21
N PRO A 130 -18.06 8.23 -7.43
CA PRO A 130 -16.87 9.03 -7.69
C PRO A 130 -16.93 9.83 -9.00
N GLU A 131 -17.82 9.48 -9.94
CA GLU A 131 -18.05 10.27 -11.17
C GLU A 131 -18.92 11.52 -10.90
N ASP A 132 -19.77 11.47 -9.89
CA ASP A 132 -20.66 12.59 -9.53
C ASP A 132 -19.95 13.63 -8.65
N GLU A 133 -18.97 13.20 -7.84
CA GLU A 133 -18.19 14.12 -7.00
C GLU A 133 -16.79 13.65 -6.64
N SER A 134 -15.88 14.62 -6.53
CA SER A 134 -14.59 14.44 -5.89
C SER A 134 -14.73 14.74 -4.38
N TRP A 135 -14.60 13.70 -3.56
CA TRP A 135 -14.65 13.78 -2.10
C TRP A 135 -13.53 12.95 -1.48
N ASN A 136 -12.78 13.57 -0.56
CA ASN A 136 -11.81 12.88 0.28
C ASN A 136 -12.33 12.85 1.73
N PRO A 137 -12.76 11.67 2.25
CA PRO A 137 -13.29 11.53 3.60
C PRO A 137 -12.33 11.93 4.72
N CYS A 138 -11.01 11.92 4.47
CA CYS A 138 -10.01 12.32 5.45
C CYS A 138 -9.92 13.85 5.60
N THR A 139 -10.01 14.58 4.49
CA THR A 139 -9.90 16.06 4.51
C THR A 139 -11.26 16.73 4.68
N GLU A 140 -12.34 16.07 4.27
CA GLU A 140 -13.71 16.59 4.29
C GLU A 140 -14.67 15.64 5.04
N PRO A 141 -14.41 15.26 6.30
CA PRO A 141 -15.17 14.22 7.01
C PRO A 141 -16.64 14.60 7.29
N GLN A 142 -16.98 15.88 7.20
CA GLN A 142 -18.34 16.39 7.48
C GLN A 142 -19.20 16.53 6.22
N ARG A 143 -18.68 16.16 5.03
CA ARG A 143 -19.41 16.29 3.77
C ARG A 143 -20.59 15.31 3.68
N HIS A 144 -20.41 14.11 4.22
CA HIS A 144 -21.45 13.08 4.27
C HIS A 144 -21.64 12.54 5.67
N ASN A 145 -22.90 12.35 6.05
CA ASN A 145 -23.26 11.78 7.33
C ASN A 145 -23.14 10.25 7.31
N ASN A 146 -22.85 9.67 8.48
CA ASN A 146 -22.80 8.22 8.70
C ASN A 146 -21.78 7.50 7.80
N THR A 147 -20.60 8.11 7.66
CA THR A 147 -19.48 7.61 6.85
C THR A 147 -18.27 7.24 7.72
N GLU A 148 -18.49 6.80 8.96
CA GLU A 148 -17.43 6.57 9.94
C GLU A 148 -16.44 5.48 9.50
N VAL A 149 -16.93 4.39 8.88
CA VAL A 149 -16.11 3.32 8.32
C VAL A 149 -15.33 3.85 7.12
N HIS A 150 -15.97 4.57 6.20
CA HIS A 150 -15.26 5.18 5.06
C HIS A 150 -14.19 6.17 5.53
N GLY A 151 -14.54 7.11 6.42
CA GLY A 151 -13.60 8.08 6.99
C GLY A 151 -12.43 7.42 7.72
N HIS A 152 -12.69 6.31 8.44
CA HIS A 152 -11.63 5.56 9.10
C HIS A 152 -10.75 4.78 8.12
N PHE A 153 -11.36 4.07 7.16
CA PHE A 153 -10.65 3.31 6.14
C PHE A 153 -9.75 4.23 5.29
N PHE A 154 -10.23 5.43 5.00
CA PHE A 154 -9.48 6.47 4.32
C PHE A 154 -8.68 7.38 5.26
N ARG A 155 -8.38 6.98 6.51
CA ARG A 155 -7.36 7.69 7.31
C ARG A 155 -6.15 7.88 6.42
N CYS A 156 -5.74 9.14 6.21
CA CYS A 156 -4.80 9.60 5.18
C CYS A 156 -3.47 8.80 5.12
N TYR A 157 -3.50 7.57 4.61
CA TYR A 157 -2.35 6.78 4.20
C TYR A 157 -2.23 7.03 2.69
N ILE A 158 -1.44 8.05 2.35
CA ILE A 158 -1.43 8.68 1.01
C ILE A 158 -0.65 7.88 -0.05
N ASP A 159 -0.13 6.67 0.24
CA ASP A 159 0.73 5.97 -0.74
C ASP A 159 0.21 4.60 -1.21
N ILE A 160 -0.98 4.15 -0.77
CA ILE A 160 -1.53 2.86 -1.19
C ILE A 160 -3.01 2.99 -1.54
N ASP A 161 -3.37 2.70 -2.79
CA ASP A 161 -4.77 2.55 -3.20
C ASP A 161 -5.37 1.31 -2.49
N LEU A 162 -6.27 1.54 -1.54
CA LEU A 162 -6.93 0.48 -0.78
C LEU A 162 -8.22 0.06 -1.48
N ALA A 163 -8.32 -1.21 -1.90
CA ALA A 163 -9.51 -1.76 -2.56
C ALA A 163 -10.22 -2.77 -1.65
N SER A 164 -11.16 -2.30 -0.82
CA SER A 164 -12.25 -3.15 -0.28
C SER A 164 -13.27 -2.30 0.49
N SER A 165 -14.46 -2.05 -0.06
CA SER A 165 -15.60 -1.56 0.74
C SER A 165 -16.94 -2.05 0.16
N PRO A 166 -17.92 -2.46 0.99
CA PRO A 166 -19.25 -2.84 0.51
C PRO A 166 -20.03 -1.60 0.08
N VAL A 167 -20.30 -1.46 -1.22
CA VAL A 167 -21.00 -0.31 -1.81
C VAL A 167 -22.52 -0.45 -1.61
N LEU A 168 -23.14 0.50 -0.90
CA LEU A 168 -24.58 0.74 -1.06
C LEU A 168 -24.81 1.64 -2.27
N THR A 169 -25.66 1.19 -3.20
CA THR A 169 -26.12 2.03 -4.32
C THR A 169 -27.58 2.43 -4.12
N SER A 170 -27.92 3.68 -4.49
CA SER A 170 -29.30 4.17 -4.54
C SER A 170 -30.13 3.37 -5.53
N CYS A 171 -31.29 2.86 -5.11
CA CYS A 171 -32.20 2.07 -5.95
C CYS A 171 -33.34 2.96 -6.46
N SER A 172 -33.55 2.99 -7.77
CA SER A 172 -34.54 3.82 -8.51
C SER A 172 -36.03 3.62 -8.13
N LYS A 173 -36.38 2.90 -7.06
CA LYS A 173 -37.78 2.69 -6.63
C LYS A 173 -38.01 3.14 -5.20
N SER A 174 -37.92 4.46 -4.99
CA SER A 174 -38.27 5.24 -3.79
C SER A 174 -37.05 5.97 -3.21
N PRO A 175 -37.15 7.27 -2.85
CA PRO A 175 -36.06 8.05 -2.24
C PRO A 175 -35.54 7.52 -0.89
N GLN A 176 -36.09 6.41 -0.37
CA GLN A 176 -35.76 5.85 0.94
C GLN A 176 -35.34 4.37 0.90
N SER A 177 -35.13 3.77 -0.28
CA SER A 177 -34.68 2.37 -0.37
C SER A 177 -33.19 2.26 -0.70
N LEU A 178 -32.38 1.88 0.29
CA LEU A 178 -30.99 1.44 0.09
C LEU A 178 -30.98 -0.05 -0.29
N CYS A 179 -30.33 -0.40 -1.40
CA CYS A 179 -30.16 -1.78 -1.83
C CYS A 179 -28.72 -2.23 -1.63
N TRP A 180 -28.54 -3.41 -1.03
CA TRP A 180 -27.26 -4.12 -1.02
C TRP A 180 -27.02 -4.77 -2.38
N ARG A 181 -25.93 -4.41 -3.06
CA ARG A 181 -25.46 -5.09 -4.27
C ARG A 181 -24.29 -6.01 -3.86
N ARG A 182 -24.38 -7.28 -4.25
CA ARG A 182 -23.27 -8.23 -4.17
C ARG A 182 -22.49 -8.15 -5.48
#